data_AF-A0A9D4QJH5-F1
#
_entry.id   AF-A0A9D4QJH5-F1
#
_cell.length_a   1.000
_cell.length_b   1.000
_cell.length_c   1.000
_cell.angle_alpha   90.00
_cell.angle_beta   90.00
_cell.angle_gamma   90.00
#
_symmetry.space_group_name_H-M   'P 1'
#
loop_
_entity.id
_entity.type
_entity.pdbx_description
1 polymer ?
#
loop_
_entity_poly.entity_id
_entity_poly.type
_entity_poly.pdbx_seq_one_letter_code
_entity_poly.pdbx_strand_id
1 'polypeptide(L)'
;MNLKIPIVAVLLLLVWEKTVGQERLSQINSWTWTWAANDYQILQRVAMLEARQTLLEGTVAEQKAEITNLSKRIEDMKQRTWGSWGEWGQCDFSCNRSVTEGARVQTRFRNMTAGSVVLQTETDQRPCNAVQFAGCDKSSSADDKYATAFSFTDEIAQATCTAIRSEGGYVKAVRRTCSNQTVSCEDLCKSVSATCFNALHVYQPDNVLGNAETGRAGLKTYRYNSCLGSFCGPNFCCCDGK
;
A
#
# COMPACT_ATOMS: atom_id res chain seq x y z
N MET A 1 -33.56 -36.41 -40.49
CA MET A 1 -34.64 -36.08 -41.45
C MET A 1 -34.65 -37.15 -42.54
N ASN A 2 -35.72 -37.94 -42.64
CA ASN A 2 -35.87 -39.01 -43.62
C ASN A 2 -36.25 -38.40 -44.98
N LEU A 3 -35.30 -38.33 -45.91
CA LEU A 3 -35.53 -37.81 -47.26
C LEU A 3 -36.22 -38.89 -48.11
N LYS A 4 -37.56 -38.88 -48.13
CA LYS A 4 -38.34 -39.66 -49.10
C LYS A 4 -38.25 -38.95 -50.45
N ILE A 5 -37.31 -39.36 -51.29
CA ILE A 5 -37.27 -38.93 -52.69
C ILE A 5 -38.50 -39.55 -53.38
N PRO A 6 -39.43 -38.76 -53.95
CA PRO A 6 -40.62 -39.30 -54.58
C PRO A 6 -40.21 -40.10 -55.82
N ILE A 7 -40.72 -41.33 -55.93
CA ILE A 7 -40.53 -42.26 -57.06
C ILE A 7 -40.82 -41.58 -58.42
N VAL A 8 -41.67 -40.54 -58.42
CA VAL A 8 -41.97 -39.70 -59.58
C VAL A 8 -40.73 -38.97 -60.13
N ALA A 9 -39.80 -38.53 -59.29
CA ALA A 9 -38.57 -37.87 -59.73
C ALA A 9 -37.60 -38.84 -60.43
N VAL A 10 -37.56 -40.11 -59.99
CA VAL A 10 -36.74 -41.16 -60.61
C VAL A 10 -37.33 -41.57 -61.97
N LEU A 11 -38.66 -41.67 -62.08
CA LEU A 11 -39.33 -41.99 -63.34
C LEU A 11 -39.21 -40.85 -64.38
N LEU A 12 -39.23 -39.59 -63.95
CA LEU A 12 -39.02 -38.45 -64.84
C LEU A 12 -37.57 -38.38 -65.38
N LEU A 13 -36.57 -38.75 -64.56
CA LEU A 13 -35.18 -38.88 -65.01
C LEU A 13 -35.00 -39.98 -66.07
N LEU A 14 -35.68 -41.12 -65.91
CA LEU A 14 -35.57 -42.25 -66.85
C LEU A 14 -36.29 -42.02 -68.19
N VAL A 15 -37.39 -41.25 -68.21
CA VAL A 15 -38.10 -40.91 -69.46
C VAL A 15 -37.34 -39.86 -70.27
N TRP A 16 -36.58 -38.99 -69.61
CA TRP A 16 -35.82 -37.92 -70.24
C TRP A 16 -34.57 -38.41 -70.98
N GLU A 17 -33.91 -39.48 -70.50
CA GLU A 17 -32.76 -40.10 -71.16
C GLU A 17 -33.07 -40.66 -72.56
N LYS A 18 -34.33 -41.05 -72.83
CA LYS A 18 -34.70 -41.66 -74.13
C LYS A 18 -35.09 -40.68 -75.23
N THR A 19 -35.34 -39.41 -74.92
CA THR A 19 -35.88 -38.44 -75.88
C THR A 19 -34.92 -37.30 -76.24
N VAL A 20 -33.82 -37.17 -75.50
CA VAL A 20 -32.83 -36.10 -75.71
C VAL A 20 -31.54 -36.70 -76.27
N GLY A 21 -31.25 -36.45 -77.55
CA GLY A 21 -30.02 -36.93 -78.21
C GLY A 21 -28.75 -36.54 -77.44
N GLN A 22 -27.71 -37.39 -77.50
CA GLN A 22 -26.49 -37.32 -76.67
C GLN A 22 -25.81 -35.94 -76.61
N GLU A 23 -25.92 -35.11 -77.65
CA GLU A 23 -25.35 -33.75 -77.64
C GLU A 23 -26.06 -32.79 -76.67
N ARG A 24 -27.38 -32.91 -76.48
CA ARG A 24 -28.15 -32.08 -75.53
C ARG A 24 -27.98 -32.54 -74.07
N LEU A 25 -27.72 -33.82 -73.82
CA LEU A 25 -27.43 -34.33 -72.47
C LEU A 25 -26.10 -33.77 -71.93
N SER A 26 -25.10 -33.55 -72.79
CA SER A 26 -23.83 -32.94 -72.37
C SER A 26 -23.98 -31.50 -71.89
N GLN A 27 -24.85 -30.72 -72.56
CA GLN A 27 -25.15 -29.35 -72.17
C GLN A 27 -25.99 -29.31 -70.89
N ILE A 28 -26.99 -30.18 -70.72
CA ILE A 28 -27.82 -30.10 -69.51
C ILE A 28 -27.06 -30.59 -68.26
N ASN A 29 -26.14 -31.54 -68.42
CA ASN A 29 -25.23 -31.93 -67.35
C ASN A 29 -24.33 -30.76 -66.94
N SER A 30 -23.75 -29.99 -67.86
CA SER A 30 -22.85 -28.88 -67.48
C SER A 30 -23.57 -27.76 -66.71
N TRP A 31 -24.86 -27.51 -67.01
CA TRP A 31 -25.67 -26.53 -66.30
C TRP A 31 -26.09 -27.03 -64.91
N THR A 32 -26.52 -28.29 -64.78
CA THR A 32 -26.91 -28.83 -63.46
C THR A 32 -25.73 -28.87 -62.47
N TRP A 33 -24.51 -29.18 -62.93
CA TRP A 33 -23.31 -29.12 -62.07
C TRP A 33 -22.94 -27.70 -61.65
N THR A 34 -23.13 -26.68 -62.51
CA THR A 34 -22.84 -25.28 -62.14
C THR A 34 -23.84 -24.72 -61.13
N TRP A 35 -25.12 -25.08 -61.24
CA TRP A 35 -26.13 -24.68 -60.26
C TRP A 35 -25.89 -25.36 -58.90
N ALA A 36 -25.63 -26.67 -58.88
CA ALA A 36 -25.29 -27.38 -57.64
C ALA A 36 -24.01 -26.85 -56.97
N ALA A 37 -22.99 -26.47 -57.75
CA ALA A 37 -21.77 -25.86 -57.23
C ALA A 37 -22.03 -24.45 -56.64
N ASN A 38 -22.89 -23.65 -57.26
CA ASN A 38 -23.30 -22.35 -56.73
C ASN A 38 -24.12 -22.49 -55.44
N ASP A 39 -25.04 -23.44 -55.37
CA ASP A 39 -25.83 -23.71 -54.16
C ASP A 39 -24.94 -24.15 -53.00
N TYR A 40 -23.94 -25.00 -53.26
CA TYR A 40 -22.97 -25.42 -52.24
C TYR A 40 -22.13 -24.23 -51.73
N GLN A 41 -21.67 -23.35 -52.62
CA GLN A 41 -20.97 -22.11 -52.23
C GLN A 41 -21.86 -21.18 -51.39
N ILE A 42 -23.14 -21.06 -51.72
CA ILE A 42 -24.11 -20.26 -50.95
C ILE A 42 -24.29 -20.87 -49.56
N LEU A 43 -24.50 -22.19 -49.47
CA LEU A 43 -24.66 -22.88 -48.19
C LEU A 43 -23.41 -22.75 -47.30
N GLN A 44 -22.20 -22.85 -47.87
CA GLN A 44 -20.97 -22.60 -47.12
C GLN A 44 -20.89 -21.17 -46.57
N ARG A 45 -21.31 -20.16 -47.35
CA ARG A 45 -21.35 -18.77 -46.88
C ARG A 45 -22.39 -18.56 -45.80
N VAL A 46 -23.57 -19.16 -45.93
CA VAL A 46 -24.63 -19.09 -44.90
C VAL A 46 -24.13 -19.71 -43.59
N ALA A 47 -23.53 -20.91 -43.64
CA ALA A 47 -22.97 -21.56 -42.46
C ALA A 47 -21.85 -20.72 -41.79
N MET A 48 -20.98 -20.07 -42.58
CA MET A 48 -19.98 -19.14 -42.05
C MET A 48 -20.60 -17.89 -41.40
N LEU A 49 -21.67 -17.34 -41.99
CA LEU A 49 -22.37 -16.19 -41.44
C LEU A 49 -23.10 -16.54 -40.14
N GLU A 50 -23.74 -17.71 -40.07
CA GLU A 50 -24.37 -18.22 -38.85
C GLU A 50 -23.34 -18.41 -37.73
N ALA A 51 -22.19 -19.04 -38.03
CA ALA A 51 -21.11 -19.20 -37.06
C ALA A 51 -20.57 -17.85 -36.57
N ARG A 52 -20.43 -16.86 -37.48
CA ARG A 52 -20.01 -15.50 -37.11
C ARG A 52 -21.06 -14.80 -36.27
N GLN A 53 -22.34 -14.98 -36.56
CA GLN A 53 -23.44 -14.43 -35.77
C GLN A 53 -23.41 -14.99 -34.34
N THR A 54 -23.27 -16.30 -34.16
CA THR A 54 -23.18 -16.91 -32.83
C THR A 54 -21.97 -16.41 -32.05
N LEU A 55 -20.81 -16.22 -32.71
CA LEU A 55 -19.63 -15.65 -32.07
C LEU A 55 -19.89 -14.21 -31.59
N LEU A 56 -20.52 -13.38 -32.44
CA LEU A 56 -20.86 -12.00 -32.09
C LEU A 56 -21.85 -11.95 -30.91
N GLU A 57 -22.89 -12.79 -30.92
CA GLU A 57 -23.85 -12.88 -29.81
C GLU A 57 -23.17 -13.26 -28.49
N GLY A 58 -22.18 -14.18 -28.54
CA GLY A 58 -21.35 -14.52 -27.38
C GLY A 58 -20.56 -13.31 -26.84
N THR A 59 -19.88 -12.57 -27.71
CA THR A 59 -19.11 -11.38 -27.31
C THR A 59 -19.99 -10.28 -26.72
N VAL A 60 -21.19 -10.08 -27.27
CA VAL A 60 -22.16 -9.09 -26.75
C VAL A 60 -22.66 -9.50 -25.36
N ALA A 61 -22.89 -10.79 -25.12
CA ALA A 61 -23.31 -11.28 -23.82
C ALA A 61 -22.24 -11.08 -22.74
N GLU A 62 -20.97 -11.34 -23.07
CA GLU A 62 -19.82 -11.10 -22.19
C GLU A 62 -19.67 -9.62 -21.85
N GLN A 63 -19.69 -8.75 -22.86
CA GLN A 63 -19.62 -7.30 -22.65
C GLN A 63 -20.78 -6.78 -21.80
N LYS A 64 -21.99 -7.32 -21.99
CA LYS A 64 -23.16 -6.95 -21.18
C LYS A 64 -23.00 -7.34 -19.71
N ALA A 65 -22.39 -8.49 -19.42
CA ALA A 65 -22.09 -8.91 -18.06
C ALA A 65 -21.05 -8.00 -17.40
N GLU A 66 -20.00 -7.61 -18.14
CA GLU A 66 -18.98 -6.69 -17.66
C GLU A 66 -19.56 -5.30 -17.36
N ILE A 67 -20.37 -4.74 -18.26
CA ILE A 67 -21.06 -3.46 -18.05
C ILE A 67 -21.93 -3.52 -16.79
N THR A 68 -22.66 -4.61 -16.59
CA THR A 68 -23.52 -4.79 -15.40
C THR A 68 -22.70 -4.79 -14.10
N ASN A 69 -21.54 -5.46 -14.09
CA ASN A 69 -20.62 -5.47 -12.95
C ASN A 69 -20.05 -4.06 -12.69
N LEU A 70 -19.61 -3.37 -13.73
CA LEU A 70 -19.10 -2.00 -13.62
C LEU A 70 -20.16 -1.03 -13.11
N SER A 71 -21.41 -1.12 -13.59
CA SER A 71 -22.51 -0.29 -13.09
C SER A 71 -22.77 -0.52 -11.60
N LYS A 72 -22.73 -1.78 -11.14
CA LYS A 72 -22.85 -2.09 -9.70
C LYS A 72 -21.71 -1.47 -8.89
N ARG A 73 -20.47 -1.58 -9.37
CA ARG A 73 -19.30 -0.97 -8.71
C ARG A 73 -19.41 0.56 -8.65
N ILE A 74 -19.94 1.19 -9.70
CA ILE A 74 -20.20 2.64 -9.71
C ILE A 74 -21.24 3.00 -8.66
N GLU A 75 -22.33 2.24 -8.56
CA GLU A 75 -23.37 2.50 -7.54
C GLU A 75 -22.83 2.30 -6.11
N ASP A 76 -22.04 1.24 -5.89
CA ASP A 76 -21.34 1.02 -4.61
C ASP A 76 -20.36 2.16 -4.30
N MET A 77 -19.72 2.75 -5.32
CA MET A 77 -18.86 3.93 -5.15
C MET A 77 -19.66 5.19 -4.81
N LYS A 78 -20.87 5.38 -5.36
CA LYS A 78 -21.74 6.52 -5.00
C LYS A 78 -22.23 6.48 -3.56
N GLN A 79 -22.39 5.28 -2.99
CA GLN A 79 -22.75 5.10 -1.58
C GLN A 79 -21.57 5.40 -0.63
N ARG A 80 -20.36 5.61 -1.15
CA ARG A 80 -19.21 6.01 -0.33
C ARG A 80 -19.34 7.48 -0.02
N THR A 81 -19.74 7.77 1.21
CA THR A 81 -19.75 9.13 1.72
C THR A 81 -18.57 9.29 2.68
N TRP A 82 -17.93 10.45 2.59
CA TRP A 82 -17.04 10.89 3.64
C TRP A 82 -17.89 11.15 4.89
N GLY A 83 -17.51 10.54 6.01
CA GLY A 83 -18.05 10.93 7.30
C GLY A 83 -17.67 12.37 7.63
N SER A 84 -18.37 12.93 8.62
CA SER A 84 -17.97 14.21 9.21
C SER A 84 -16.53 14.13 9.71
N TRP A 85 -15.83 15.26 9.63
CA TRP A 85 -14.56 15.42 10.33
C TRP A 85 -14.76 15.13 11.82
N GLY A 86 -13.88 14.30 12.38
CA GLY A 86 -13.76 14.13 13.82
C GLY A 86 -13.36 15.44 14.50
N GLU A 87 -13.42 15.43 15.83
CA GLU A 87 -12.95 16.57 16.61
C GLU A 87 -11.46 16.82 16.38
N TRP A 88 -11.06 18.08 16.52
CA TRP A 88 -9.65 18.42 16.50
C TRP A 88 -8.95 17.75 17.67
N GLY A 89 -7.88 17.00 17.38
CA GLY A 89 -6.99 16.50 18.41
C GLY A 89 -6.41 17.64 19.23
N GLN A 90 -6.01 17.34 20.46
CA GLN A 90 -5.30 18.33 21.28
C GLN A 90 -4.01 18.75 20.57
N CYS A 91 -3.70 20.04 20.68
CA CYS A 91 -2.39 20.54 20.27
C CYS A 91 -1.33 19.84 21.09
N ASP A 92 -0.31 19.27 20.44
CA ASP A 92 0.83 18.70 21.14
C ASP A 92 1.67 19.85 21.72
N PHE A 93 1.54 20.06 23.03
CA PHE A 93 2.19 21.15 23.74
C PHE A 93 3.48 20.63 24.38
N SER A 94 4.59 20.62 23.65
CA SER A 94 5.90 20.60 24.31
C SER A 94 6.34 22.04 24.61
N CYS A 95 6.51 22.36 25.90
CA CYS A 95 7.02 23.65 26.38
C CYS A 95 8.54 23.81 26.15
N ASN A 96 9.06 23.26 25.06
CA ASN A 96 10.48 23.33 24.76
C ASN A 96 10.79 24.64 24.02
N ARG A 97 11.72 25.44 24.57
CA ARG A 97 12.13 26.76 24.04
C ARG A 97 12.78 26.73 22.66
N SER A 98 12.98 25.54 22.07
CA SER A 98 13.72 25.32 20.83
C SER A 98 12.85 24.96 19.63
N VAL A 99 11.53 24.82 19.82
CA VAL A 99 10.62 24.71 18.66
C VAL A 99 10.30 26.14 18.22
N THR A 100 10.89 26.56 17.11
CA THR A 100 10.46 27.75 16.36
C THR A 100 8.94 27.73 16.22
N GLU A 101 8.31 28.88 16.37
CA GLU A 101 6.85 29.16 16.41
C GLU A 101 5.97 28.50 15.33
N GLY A 102 6.54 27.79 14.36
CA GLY A 102 5.86 27.24 13.19
C GLY A 102 5.43 25.77 13.22
N ALA A 103 5.65 24.98 14.28
CA ALA A 103 5.45 23.51 14.21
C ALA A 103 4.38 22.92 15.14
N ARG A 104 3.50 23.72 15.75
CA ARG A 104 2.40 23.19 16.57
C ARG A 104 1.16 23.00 15.71
N VAL A 105 0.92 21.78 15.24
CA VAL A 105 -0.26 21.41 14.46
C VAL A 105 -1.20 20.53 15.27
N GLN A 106 -2.49 20.82 15.20
CA GLN A 106 -3.55 19.92 15.63
C GLN A 106 -4.03 19.13 14.41
N THR A 107 -4.36 17.86 14.62
CA THR A 107 -4.77 16.94 13.55
C THR A 107 -6.19 16.46 13.81
N ARG A 108 -6.99 16.35 12.76
CA ARG A 108 -8.27 15.62 12.80
C ARG A 108 -8.36 14.67 11.63
N PHE A 109 -9.22 13.66 11.78
CA PHE A 109 -9.41 12.61 10.80
C PHE A 109 -10.87 12.56 10.35
N ARG A 110 -11.09 12.19 9.09
CA ARG A 110 -12.39 11.68 8.65
C ARG A 110 -12.19 10.36 7.92
N ASN A 111 -13.16 9.48 8.08
CA ASN A 111 -13.16 8.19 7.41
C ASN A 111 -14.15 8.20 6.25
N MET A 112 -13.74 7.68 5.10
CA MET A 112 -14.66 7.25 4.06
C MET A 112 -15.16 5.85 4.44
N THR A 113 -16.46 5.71 4.52
CA THR A 113 -17.08 4.43 4.92
C THR A 113 -17.99 3.90 3.81
N ALA A 114 -18.09 2.58 3.73
CA ALA A 114 -19.13 1.88 2.99
C ALA A 114 -19.85 0.96 3.97
N GLY A 115 -20.98 1.43 4.51
CA GLY A 115 -21.61 0.79 5.67
C GLY A 115 -20.71 0.89 6.90
N SER A 116 -20.42 -0.25 7.55
CA SER A 116 -19.58 -0.31 8.76
C SER A 116 -18.07 -0.45 8.48
N VAL A 117 -17.64 -0.50 7.22
CA VAL A 117 -16.24 -0.70 6.85
C VAL A 117 -15.57 0.63 6.51
N VAL A 118 -14.43 0.93 7.15
CA VAL A 118 -13.57 2.08 6.83
C VAL A 118 -12.70 1.72 5.62
N LEU A 119 -12.81 2.50 4.54
CA LEU A 119 -12.10 2.25 3.28
C LEU A 119 -10.86 3.16 3.13
N GLN A 120 -10.96 4.40 3.58
CA GLN A 120 -9.88 5.39 3.54
C GLN A 120 -10.01 6.34 4.73
N THR A 121 -8.87 6.91 5.15
CA THR A 121 -8.80 7.94 6.19
C THR A 121 -8.09 9.16 5.62
N GLU A 122 -8.72 10.32 5.77
CA GLU A 122 -8.14 11.62 5.40
C GLU A 122 -7.74 12.37 6.66
N THR A 123 -6.64 13.11 6.57
CA THR A 123 -6.03 13.82 7.70
C THR A 123 -5.97 15.32 7.37
N ASP A 124 -6.47 16.15 8.28
CA ASP A 124 -6.41 17.62 8.18
C ASP A 124 -5.56 18.16 9.33
N GLN A 125 -4.64 19.07 9.02
CA GLN A 125 -3.69 19.66 9.95
C GLN A 125 -3.81 21.18 9.91
N ARG A 126 -3.91 21.82 11.08
CA ARG A 126 -3.87 23.28 11.19
C ARG A 126 -2.97 23.74 12.32
N PRO A 127 -2.38 24.94 12.25
CA PRO A 127 -1.62 25.49 13.35
C PRO A 127 -2.49 25.73 14.59
N CYS A 128 -1.89 25.59 15.76
CA CYS A 128 -2.48 25.90 17.04
C CYS A 128 -2.49 27.42 17.28
N ASN A 129 -3.61 27.96 17.74
CA ASN A 129 -3.84 29.38 17.94
C ASN A 129 -3.21 29.90 19.25
N ALA A 130 -2.42 30.97 19.15
CA ALA A 130 -1.59 31.62 20.19
C ALA A 130 -2.28 31.97 21.53
N VAL A 131 -3.61 31.87 21.62
CA VAL A 131 -4.40 32.38 22.76
C VAL A 131 -4.60 31.33 23.88
N GLN A 132 -4.31 30.05 23.62
CA GLN A 132 -4.31 29.00 24.67
C GLN A 132 -3.00 28.92 25.48
N PHE A 133 -2.12 29.91 25.35
CA PHE A 133 -0.72 29.87 25.85
C PHE A 133 -0.53 30.43 27.27
N ALA A 134 -1.62 30.77 27.96
CA ALA A 134 -1.60 31.42 29.29
C ALA A 134 -1.07 30.53 30.45
N GLY A 135 -0.64 29.29 30.18
CA GLY A 135 -0.08 28.38 31.17
C GLY A 135 1.45 28.25 31.15
N CYS A 136 2.13 28.89 30.20
CA CYS A 136 3.60 28.88 30.13
C CYS A 136 4.22 30.03 30.94
N ASP A 137 3.66 30.32 32.11
CA ASP A 137 4.22 31.33 32.99
C ASP A 137 5.41 30.78 33.78
N LYS A 138 6.45 31.61 33.77
CA LYS A 138 7.77 31.36 34.34
C LYS A 138 7.70 31.38 35.87
N SER A 139 7.20 30.33 36.52
CA SER A 139 7.43 30.17 37.96
C SER A 139 7.24 28.72 38.43
N SER A 140 8.38 28.08 38.73
CA SER A 140 8.59 27.16 39.85
C SER A 140 7.43 26.24 40.28
N SER A 141 7.56 24.93 40.05
CA SER A 141 7.23 23.91 41.07
C SER A 141 7.53 22.50 40.54
N ALA A 142 7.77 21.59 41.47
CA ALA A 142 8.42 20.29 41.36
C ALA A 142 7.68 19.19 40.56
N ASP A 143 6.80 19.54 39.63
CA ASP A 143 5.96 18.58 38.87
C ASP A 143 6.33 18.48 37.38
N ASP A 144 7.57 18.83 37.04
CA ASP A 144 8.19 18.64 35.71
C ASP A 144 8.61 17.17 35.47
N LYS A 145 7.84 16.21 36.00
CA LYS A 145 8.18 14.78 35.99
C LYS A 145 7.67 14.03 34.76
N TYR A 146 6.80 14.65 33.95
CA TYR A 146 6.17 14.03 32.79
C TYR A 146 6.26 14.82 31.48
N ALA A 147 6.97 15.97 31.47
CA ALA A 147 7.48 16.54 30.22
C ALA A 147 8.70 15.73 29.74
N THR A 148 8.51 14.42 29.53
CA THR A 148 9.53 13.52 28.99
C THR A 148 9.78 13.91 27.55
N ALA A 149 10.73 14.83 27.37
CA ALA A 149 11.37 15.12 26.10
C ALA A 149 11.94 13.83 25.52
N PHE A 150 11.21 13.22 24.59
CA PHE A 150 11.70 12.13 23.77
C PHE A 150 12.90 12.66 22.99
N SER A 151 14.11 12.27 23.39
CA SER A 151 15.32 12.68 22.70
C SER A 151 15.73 11.56 21.75
N PHE A 152 15.85 11.86 20.46
CA PHE A 152 16.36 10.92 19.47
C PHE A 152 17.69 10.27 19.89
N THR A 153 18.51 10.96 20.69
CA THR A 153 19.75 10.38 21.21
C THR A 153 19.51 9.28 22.23
N ASP A 154 18.45 9.35 23.04
CA ASP A 154 18.10 8.31 24.00
C ASP A 154 17.57 7.06 23.31
N GLU A 155 16.72 7.25 22.31
CA GLU A 155 16.15 6.15 21.54
C GLU A 155 17.26 5.38 20.80
N ILE A 156 18.16 6.10 20.13
CA ILE A 156 19.32 5.50 19.47
C ILE A 156 20.26 4.85 20.48
N ALA A 157 20.52 5.47 21.63
CA ALA A 157 21.33 4.87 22.68
C ALA A 157 20.71 3.58 23.20
N GLN A 158 19.40 3.57 23.47
CA GLN A 158 18.68 2.41 23.96
C GLN A 158 18.67 1.28 22.92
N ALA A 159 18.32 1.58 21.66
CA ALA A 159 18.35 0.61 20.58
C ALA A 159 19.74 0.02 20.38
N THR A 160 20.78 0.86 20.40
CA THR A 160 22.18 0.43 20.22
C THR A 160 22.66 -0.43 21.39
N CYS A 161 22.39 -0.03 22.63
CA CYS A 161 22.74 -0.84 23.81
C CYS A 161 22.03 -2.20 23.78
N THR A 162 20.74 -2.24 23.41
CA THR A 162 19.99 -3.49 23.26
C THR A 162 20.63 -4.38 22.19
N ALA A 163 20.99 -3.83 21.03
CA ALA A 163 21.58 -4.58 19.93
C ALA A 163 23.01 -5.07 20.20
N ILE A 164 23.78 -4.35 21.02
CA ILE A 164 25.17 -4.74 21.38
C ILE A 164 25.20 -5.92 22.35
N ARG A 165 24.16 -6.08 23.17
CA ARG A 165 24.10 -7.14 24.18
C ARG A 165 24.06 -8.51 23.50
N SER A 166 24.96 -9.41 23.90
CA SER A 166 25.05 -10.77 23.37
C SER A 166 24.06 -11.76 24.00
N GLU A 167 23.52 -11.43 25.17
CA GLU A 167 22.65 -12.29 25.98
C GLU A 167 21.23 -11.73 26.07
N GLY A 168 20.24 -12.56 26.42
CA GLY A 168 18.88 -12.08 26.70
C GLY A 168 18.80 -11.36 28.05
N GLY A 169 17.90 -10.36 28.17
CA GLY A 169 17.59 -9.68 29.43
C GLY A 169 17.22 -8.19 29.24
N TYR A 170 17.09 -7.45 30.35
CA TYR A 170 16.74 -6.03 30.30
C TYR A 170 17.96 -5.15 30.10
N VAL A 171 17.90 -4.26 29.11
CA VAL A 171 18.95 -3.27 28.85
C VAL A 171 18.44 -1.88 29.19
N LYS A 172 19.29 -1.09 29.85
CA LYS A 172 19.04 0.32 30.15
C LYS A 172 20.17 1.16 29.56
N ALA A 173 19.85 2.12 28.70
CA ALA A 173 20.77 3.18 28.32
C ALA A 173 20.66 4.34 29.31
N VAL A 174 21.70 4.53 30.12
CA VAL A 174 21.73 5.58 31.16
C VAL A 174 22.51 6.78 30.65
N ARG A 175 21.89 7.97 30.66
CA ARG A 175 22.55 9.22 30.28
C ARG A 175 23.71 9.53 31.22
N ARG A 176 24.81 10.02 30.64
CA ARG A 176 25.98 10.53 31.35
C ARG A 176 26.22 11.98 30.92
N THR A 177 26.13 12.91 31.86
CA THR A 177 26.40 14.33 31.61
C THR A 177 27.89 14.55 31.38
N CYS A 178 28.29 15.25 30.32
CA CYS A 178 29.69 15.62 30.09
C CYS A 178 30.15 16.63 31.15
N SER A 179 31.12 16.25 31.97
CA SER A 179 31.78 17.16 32.93
C SER A 179 33.19 16.65 33.28
N ASN A 180 34.03 17.54 33.78
CA ASN A 180 35.41 17.24 34.18
C ASN A 180 35.51 16.39 35.48
N GLN A 181 34.39 16.17 36.18
CA GLN A 181 34.32 15.44 37.46
C GLN A 181 33.39 14.22 37.36
N THR A 182 33.29 13.63 36.17
CA THR A 182 32.21 12.70 35.86
C THR A 182 32.36 11.33 36.52
N VAL A 183 31.23 10.86 37.07
CA VAL A 183 30.98 9.47 37.50
C VAL A 183 31.23 8.52 36.33
N SER A 184 31.87 7.38 36.60
CA SER A 184 32.13 6.34 35.60
C SER A 184 30.82 5.68 35.14
N CYS A 185 30.81 5.04 33.97
CA CYS A 185 29.63 4.28 33.56
C CYS A 185 29.35 3.08 34.47
N GLU A 186 30.38 2.52 35.10
CA GLU A 186 30.20 1.46 36.11
C GLU A 186 29.41 1.97 37.31
N ASP A 187 29.78 3.14 37.84
CA ASP A 187 29.13 3.70 39.02
C ASP A 187 27.72 4.22 38.69
N LEU A 188 27.52 4.75 37.48
CA LEU A 188 26.18 5.09 37.00
C LEU A 188 25.28 3.86 36.86
N CYS A 189 25.76 2.77 36.27
CA CYS A 189 24.96 1.55 36.18
C CYS A 189 24.65 0.96 37.57
N LYS A 190 25.61 0.99 38.50
CA LYS A 190 25.38 0.58 39.90
C LYS A 190 24.27 1.40 40.57
N SER A 191 24.21 2.71 40.31
CA SER A 191 23.15 3.58 40.87
C SER A 191 21.74 3.19 40.43
N VAL A 192 21.60 2.50 39.28
CA VAL A 192 20.32 1.98 38.78
C VAL A 192 20.20 0.46 38.93
N SER A 193 20.98 -0.12 39.85
CA SER A 193 21.01 -1.56 40.15
C SER A 193 21.29 -2.43 38.92
N ALA A 194 22.24 -2.02 38.08
CA ALA A 194 22.61 -2.68 36.84
C ALA A 194 24.14 -2.80 36.69
N THR A 195 24.60 -3.68 35.79
CA THR A 195 26.04 -3.84 35.49
C THR A 195 26.37 -3.20 34.16
N CYS A 196 27.43 -2.40 34.09
CA CYS A 196 27.85 -1.82 32.82
C CYS A 196 28.53 -2.87 31.94
N PHE A 197 28.16 -2.93 30.65
CA PHE A 197 28.80 -3.80 29.66
C PHE A 197 29.33 -3.06 28.42
N ASN A 198 28.89 -1.81 28.21
CA ASN A 198 29.43 -0.95 27.17
C ASN A 198 29.12 0.53 27.46
N ALA A 199 29.68 1.42 26.65
CA ALA A 199 29.36 2.83 26.69
C ALA A 199 29.37 3.42 25.27
N LEU A 200 28.56 4.45 25.06
CA LEU A 200 28.34 5.08 23.75
C LEU A 200 28.57 6.59 23.82
N HIS A 201 29.06 7.16 22.73
CA HIS A 201 28.87 8.57 22.41
C HIS A 201 27.92 8.69 21.23
N VAL A 202 26.70 9.14 21.48
CA VAL A 202 25.73 9.47 20.42
C VAL A 202 25.91 10.93 20.06
N TYR A 203 26.37 11.19 18.83
CA TYR A 203 26.52 12.55 18.34
C TYR A 203 25.14 13.10 17.96
N GLN A 204 24.90 14.36 18.32
CA GLN A 204 23.75 15.08 17.81
C GLN A 204 23.94 15.31 16.30
N PRO A 205 22.87 15.24 15.49
CA PRO A 205 22.98 15.51 14.08
C PRO A 205 23.23 17.01 13.89
N ASP A 206 24.16 17.37 13.00
CA ASP A 206 24.27 18.76 12.53
C ASP A 206 23.03 19.16 11.71
N ASN A 207 22.33 18.17 11.11
CA ASN A 207 21.07 18.35 10.36
C ASN A 207 20.18 17.10 10.49
N VAL A 208 18.88 17.28 10.74
CA VAL A 208 17.90 16.18 10.67
C VAL A 208 17.65 15.84 9.21
N LEU A 209 17.86 14.58 8.82
CA LEU A 209 17.73 14.18 7.42
C LEU A 209 16.26 14.18 6.96
N GLY A 210 15.96 14.87 5.86
CA GLY A 210 14.64 14.90 5.23
C GLY A 210 14.45 13.85 4.13
N ASN A 211 13.22 13.72 3.62
CA ASN A 211 12.84 12.73 2.60
C ASN A 211 13.63 12.84 1.27
N ALA A 212 14.22 14.01 0.98
CA ALA A 212 14.98 14.26 -0.25
C ALA A 212 16.47 13.93 -0.13
N GLU A 213 16.94 13.41 1.01
CA GLU A 213 18.38 13.34 1.34
C GLU A 213 18.97 11.94 1.19
N THR A 214 18.56 11.25 0.14
CA THR A 214 19.07 9.91 -0.21
C THR A 214 20.59 9.95 -0.39
N GLY A 215 21.30 9.09 0.35
CA GLY A 215 22.76 8.95 0.27
C GLY A 215 23.57 9.80 1.27
N ARG A 216 22.92 10.59 2.14
CA ARG A 216 23.60 11.30 3.23
C ARG A 216 23.77 10.39 4.46
N ALA A 217 24.89 10.54 5.16
CA ALA A 217 25.12 9.84 6.42
C ALA A 217 24.18 10.39 7.51
N GLY A 218 23.48 9.49 8.21
CA GLY A 218 22.64 9.82 9.35
C GLY A 218 23.45 10.02 10.64
N LEU A 219 22.79 9.78 11.78
CA LEU A 219 23.39 9.92 13.10
C LEU A 219 24.65 9.06 13.25
N LYS A 220 25.68 9.65 13.88
CA LYS A 220 26.93 8.97 14.21
C LYS A 220 26.89 8.51 15.66
N THR A 221 27.25 7.24 15.89
CA THR A 221 27.41 6.69 17.25
C THR A 221 28.80 6.06 17.37
N TYR A 222 29.54 6.42 18.42
CA TYR A 222 30.83 5.83 18.74
C TYR A 222 30.69 4.85 19.92
N ARG A 223 31.18 3.63 19.75
CA ARG A 223 31.12 2.55 20.75
C ARG A 223 32.48 2.43 21.44
N TYR A 224 32.50 2.52 22.76
CA TYR A 224 33.75 2.51 23.53
C TYR A 224 34.29 1.12 23.85
N ASN A 225 33.45 0.08 23.83
CA ASN A 225 33.84 -1.27 24.27
C ASN A 225 34.45 -1.30 25.69
N SER A 226 34.10 -0.32 26.51
CA SER A 226 34.56 -0.18 27.88
C SER A 226 33.60 0.70 28.66
N CYS A 227 33.61 0.56 29.98
CA CYS A 227 32.84 1.39 30.92
C CYS A 227 33.71 2.43 31.64
N LEU A 228 35.00 2.46 31.30
CA LEU A 228 36.04 3.29 31.94
C LEU A 228 36.30 4.62 31.21
N GLY A 229 35.45 4.97 30.24
CA GLY A 229 35.58 6.24 29.51
C GLY A 229 35.52 7.43 30.46
N SER A 230 36.53 8.30 30.42
CA SER A 230 36.65 9.49 31.27
C SER A 230 36.29 10.78 30.52
N PHE A 231 36.26 11.90 31.24
CA PHE A 231 35.96 13.23 30.70
C PHE A 231 34.60 13.28 29.98
N CYS A 232 34.46 14.12 28.95
CA CYS A 232 33.32 14.16 28.03
C CYS A 232 33.29 13.02 27.02
N GLY A 233 33.81 11.84 27.39
CA GLY A 233 33.78 10.60 26.62
C GLY A 233 32.35 10.09 26.37
N PRO A 234 31.96 8.89 26.81
CA PRO A 234 30.61 8.39 26.56
C PRO A 234 29.56 9.32 27.21
N ASN A 235 28.50 9.62 26.46
CA ASN A 235 27.32 10.34 26.96
C ASN A 235 26.15 9.38 27.29
N PHE A 236 26.30 8.08 27.00
CA PHE A 236 25.41 7.02 27.45
C PHE A 236 26.18 5.79 27.94
N CYS A 237 25.66 5.15 28.99
CA CYS A 237 26.16 3.90 29.55
C CYS A 237 25.17 2.78 29.23
N CYS A 238 25.66 1.67 28.68
CA CYS A 238 24.87 0.49 28.43
C CYS A 238 24.91 -0.42 29.67
N CYS A 239 23.78 -0.49 30.36
CA CYS A 239 23.65 -1.22 31.61
C CYS A 239 22.74 -2.44 31.43
N ASP A 240 23.18 -3.57 31.96
CA ASP A 240 22.42 -4.81 32.07
C ASP A 240 21.66 -4.84 33.41
N GLY A 241 20.33 -4.75 33.32
CA GLY A 241 19.43 -4.96 34.44
C GLY A 241 19.08 -6.44 34.53
N LYS A 242 19.39 -7.05 35.68
CA LYS A 242 18.88 -8.38 36.04
C LYS A 242 17.37 -8.35 36.25
#